data_AF-A0A554VB44-F1
#
_entry.id   AF-A0A554VB44-F1
#
_cell.length_a   1.000
_cell.length_b   1.000
_cell.length_c   1.000
_cell.angle_alpha   90.00
_cell.angle_beta   90.00
_cell.angle_gamma   90.00
#
_symmetry.space_group_name_H-M   'P 1'
#
loop_
_entity.id
_entity.type
_entity.pdbx_description
1 polymer ?
#
loop_
_entity_poly.entity_id
_entity_poly.type
_entity_poly.pdbx_seq_one_letter_code
_entity_poly.pdbx_strand_id
1 'polypeptide(L)'
;MILIWKGRGILTVLVLAATFFILLFALSSDYAQYGFALPLIVSGLFSIVLGHKWNSSPKPSIDPKTGEQIVLRNQHTIFWMNMEYWGFLLLILGITFFTQEAVFTWSIGGGVLLCYIIYRFKKKKEMLLFKEEQSNIKETLLQKKEPEYRRNYSTEEEKVKEDPSRFMPK
;
A
#
# COMPACT_ATOMS: atom_id res chain seq x y z
N MET A 1 1.58 29.15 -37.59
CA MET A 1 2.22 27.85 -37.29
C MET A 1 2.52 27.82 -35.81
N ILE A 2 1.95 26.88 -35.04
CA ILE A 2 2.17 26.80 -33.59
C ILE A 2 3.57 26.19 -33.37
N LEU A 3 4.52 27.00 -32.93
CA LEU A 3 5.85 26.53 -32.53
C LEU A 3 5.73 25.86 -31.15
N ILE A 4 5.80 24.53 -31.15
CA ILE A 4 5.63 23.69 -29.96
C ILE A 4 6.90 23.66 -29.10
N TRP A 5 8.04 24.08 -29.63
CA TRP A 5 9.32 24.03 -28.92
C TRP A 5 10.13 25.32 -29.12
N LYS A 6 10.98 25.62 -28.14
CA LYS A 6 11.97 26.71 -28.19
C LYS A 6 13.36 26.21 -27.77
N GLY A 7 14.36 26.49 -28.60
CA GLY A 7 15.77 26.19 -28.32
C GLY A 7 16.06 24.69 -28.17
N ARG A 8 16.71 24.30 -27.07
CA ARG A 8 17.18 22.93 -26.81
C ARG A 8 16.14 22.01 -26.17
N GLY A 9 14.90 22.48 -25.97
CA GLY A 9 13.85 21.66 -25.36
C GLY A 9 13.67 20.31 -26.08
N ILE A 10 13.74 20.30 -27.41
CA ILE A 10 13.60 19.10 -28.25
C ILE A 10 14.57 17.97 -27.88
N LEU A 11 15.71 18.26 -27.24
CA LEU A 11 16.66 17.24 -26.79
C LEU A 11 16.04 16.25 -25.81
N THR A 12 15.05 16.65 -25.00
CA THR A 12 14.36 15.72 -24.09
C THR A 12 13.69 14.59 -24.88
N VAL A 13 12.94 14.95 -25.92
CA VAL A 13 12.21 13.98 -26.75
C VAL A 13 13.20 13.12 -27.56
N LEU A 14 14.26 13.74 -28.08
CA LEU A 14 15.30 13.01 -28.81
C LEU A 14 16.04 12.01 -27.92
N VAL A 15 16.41 12.38 -26.69
CA VAL A 15 17.07 11.47 -25.75
C VAL A 15 16.13 10.36 -25.35
N LEU A 16 14.86 10.64 -25.06
CA LEU A 16 13.86 9.60 -24.76
C LEU A 16 13.71 8.61 -25.92
N ALA A 17 13.58 9.10 -27.15
CA ALA A 17 13.46 8.23 -28.32
C ALA A 17 14.73 7.40 -28.51
N ALA A 18 15.91 8.03 -28.44
CA ALA A 18 17.19 7.35 -28.60
C ALA A 18 17.40 6.26 -27.55
N THR A 19 17.18 6.55 -26.26
CA THR A 19 17.32 5.56 -25.18
C THR A 19 16.30 4.44 -25.31
N PHE A 20 15.07 4.76 -25.73
CA PHE A 20 14.04 3.76 -25.99
C PHE A 20 14.45 2.79 -27.10
N PHE A 21 14.89 3.29 -28.26
CA PHE A 21 15.35 2.43 -29.35
C PHE A 21 16.59 1.61 -28.96
N ILE A 22 17.57 2.22 -28.31
CA ILE A 22 18.78 1.51 -27.86
C ILE A 22 18.39 0.35 -26.93
N LEU A 23 17.52 0.61 -25.94
CA LEU A 23 17.11 -0.41 -24.98
C LEU A 23 16.20 -1.45 -25.62
N LEU A 24 15.39 -1.10 -26.63
CA LEU A 24 14.57 -2.07 -27.36
C LEU A 24 15.41 -3.15 -28.05
N PHE A 25 16.58 -2.79 -28.59
CA PHE A 25 17.49 -3.74 -29.23
C PHE A 25 18.48 -4.39 -28.25
N ALA A 26 18.80 -3.72 -27.13
CA ALA A 26 19.79 -4.19 -26.17
C ALA A 26 19.21 -5.07 -25.05
N LEU A 27 17.93 -4.91 -24.68
CA LEU A 27 17.31 -5.71 -23.63
C LEU A 27 16.93 -7.09 -24.13
N SER A 28 17.27 -8.11 -23.34
CA SER A 28 16.72 -9.45 -23.49
C SER A 28 15.27 -9.51 -23.00
N SER A 29 14.56 -10.59 -23.37
CA SER A 29 13.17 -10.85 -22.97
C SER A 29 12.95 -10.77 -21.46
N ASP A 30 13.95 -11.18 -20.67
CA ASP A 30 13.86 -11.24 -19.20
C ASP A 30 13.74 -9.86 -18.56
N TYR A 31 14.23 -8.83 -19.27
CA TYR A 31 14.23 -7.44 -18.80
C TYR A 31 13.24 -6.56 -19.57
N ALA A 32 12.42 -7.12 -20.47
CA ALA A 32 11.51 -6.36 -21.33
C ALA A 32 10.57 -5.42 -20.54
N GLN A 33 10.16 -5.81 -19.33
CA GLN A 33 9.38 -5.00 -18.40
C GLN A 33 10.03 -3.65 -18.05
N TYR A 34 11.36 -3.57 -18.04
CA TYR A 34 12.12 -2.35 -17.78
C TYR A 34 12.32 -1.49 -19.04
N GLY A 35 11.95 -2.00 -20.21
CA GLY A 35 12.13 -1.34 -21.50
C GLY A 35 11.39 -0.01 -21.63
N PHE A 36 10.32 0.20 -20.86
CA PHE A 36 9.64 1.50 -20.77
C PHE A 36 10.13 2.35 -19.59
N ALA A 37 10.45 1.73 -18.46
CA ALA A 37 10.87 2.45 -17.26
C ALA A 37 12.24 3.13 -17.42
N LEU A 38 13.24 2.40 -17.95
CA LEU A 38 14.61 2.89 -18.06
C LEU A 38 14.77 4.10 -18.99
N PRO A 39 14.20 4.11 -20.23
CA PRO A 39 14.27 5.30 -21.08
C PRO A 39 13.67 6.54 -20.44
N LEU A 40 12.54 6.38 -19.73
CA LEU A 40 11.86 7.47 -19.03
C LEU A 40 12.74 8.03 -17.89
N ILE A 41 13.35 7.16 -17.09
CA ILE A 41 14.24 7.58 -16.00
C ILE A 41 15.47 8.30 -16.55
N VAL A 42 16.14 7.71 -17.55
CA VAL A 42 17.36 8.29 -18.14
C VAL A 42 17.07 9.64 -18.80
N SER A 43 16.00 9.72 -19.60
CA SER A 43 15.60 10.98 -20.22
C SER A 43 15.16 12.01 -19.18
N GLY A 44 14.44 11.60 -18.13
CA GLY A 44 14.01 12.47 -17.06
C GLY A 44 15.20 13.10 -16.33
N LEU A 45 16.18 12.27 -15.94
CA LEU A 45 17.39 12.70 -15.26
C LEU A 45 18.24 13.63 -16.14
N PHE A 46 18.39 13.28 -17.43
CA PHE A 46 19.07 14.13 -18.42
C PHE A 46 18.43 15.52 -18.51
N SER A 47 17.10 15.57 -18.58
CA SER A 47 16.35 16.83 -18.71
C SER A 47 16.37 17.69 -17.46
N ILE A 48 16.44 17.10 -16.27
CA ILE A 48 16.64 17.85 -15.02
C ILE A 48 18.04 18.48 -15.00
N VAL A 49 19.08 17.69 -15.20
CA VAL A 49 20.48 18.14 -15.06
C VAL A 49 20.82 19.19 -16.12
N LEU A 50 20.51 18.92 -17.39
CA LEU A 50 20.84 19.83 -18.48
C LEU A 50 19.84 20.95 -18.64
N GLY A 51 18.56 20.72 -18.34
CA GLY A 51 17.57 21.77 -18.28
C GLY A 51 17.98 22.83 -17.27
N HIS A 52 18.36 22.42 -16.06
CA HIS A 52 18.83 23.34 -15.04
C HIS A 52 20.11 24.07 -15.47
N LYS A 53 21.10 23.36 -16.02
CA LYS A 53 22.35 23.98 -16.50
C LYS A 53 22.10 25.03 -17.60
N TRP A 54 21.17 24.77 -18.52
CA TRP A 54 20.95 25.65 -19.67
C TRP A 54 19.95 26.78 -19.42
N ASN A 55 18.97 26.60 -18.53
CA ASN A 55 18.01 27.64 -18.17
C ASN A 55 18.51 28.55 -17.03
N SER A 56 19.40 28.05 -16.16
CA SER A 56 19.92 28.81 -15.01
C SER A 56 21.06 29.76 -15.34
N SER A 57 21.39 29.98 -16.61
CA SER A 57 22.41 30.95 -17.02
C SER A 57 21.74 32.26 -17.46
N PRO A 58 21.58 33.27 -16.59
CA PRO A 58 21.12 34.58 -17.02
C PRO A 58 22.26 35.21 -17.80
N LYS A 59 22.03 35.54 -19.08
CA LYS A 59 22.98 36.37 -19.81
C LYS A 59 22.61 37.83 -19.56
N PRO A 60 23.41 38.60 -18.78
CA PRO A 60 23.23 40.03 -18.74
C PRO A 60 23.49 40.54 -20.16
N SER A 61 22.46 41.12 -20.78
CA SER A 61 22.56 41.71 -22.11
C SER A 61 22.19 43.18 -21.97
N ILE A 62 23.01 44.06 -22.51
CA ILE A 62 22.73 45.50 -22.53
C ILE A 62 21.86 45.76 -23.77
N ASP A 63 20.74 46.46 -23.60
CA ASP A 63 19.93 46.92 -24.73
C ASP A 63 20.74 47.96 -25.52
N PRO A 64 21.07 47.71 -26.81
CA PRO A 64 21.84 48.65 -27.62
C PRO A 64 21.10 49.97 -27.90
N LYS A 65 19.78 50.07 -27.66
CA LYS A 65 18.99 51.29 -27.90
C LYS A 65 18.78 52.14 -26.64
N THR A 66 18.62 51.52 -25.47
CA THR A 66 18.31 52.23 -24.22
C THR A 66 19.45 52.21 -23.21
N GLY A 67 20.47 51.36 -23.40
CA GLY A 67 21.57 51.19 -22.44
C GLY A 67 21.16 50.50 -21.15
N GLU A 68 19.91 50.03 -21.04
CA GLU A 68 19.42 49.32 -19.86
C GLU A 68 19.94 47.87 -19.81
N GLN A 69 20.26 47.38 -18.61
CA GLN A 69 20.60 45.98 -18.40
C GLN A 69 19.33 45.13 -18.43
N ILE A 70 19.15 44.37 -19.50
CA ILE A 70 18.10 43.37 -19.60
C ILE A 70 18.67 41.98 -19.27
N VAL A 71 18.11 41.33 -18.26
CA VAL A 71 18.46 39.94 -17.95
C VAL A 71 17.70 39.02 -18.89
N LEU A 72 18.32 38.64 -20.01
CA LEU A 72 17.75 37.62 -20.90
C LEU A 72 17.96 36.23 -20.27
N ARG A 73 16.88 35.65 -19.75
CA ARG A 73 16.84 34.23 -19.38
C ARG A 73 16.68 33.40 -20.65
N ASN A 74 17.64 32.52 -20.92
CA ASN A 74 17.46 31.48 -21.92
C ASN A 74 16.32 30.56 -21.46
N GLN A 75 15.23 30.54 -22.22
CA GLN A 75 14.11 29.64 -21.96
C GLN A 75 14.14 28.52 -23.00
N HIS A 76 14.55 27.33 -22.58
CA HIS A 76 14.43 26.11 -23.37
C HIS A 76 13.15 25.39 -22.96
N THR A 77 12.13 25.52 -23.81
CA THR A 77 10.78 25.05 -23.50
C THR A 77 10.29 24.03 -24.53
N ILE A 78 9.44 23.12 -24.06
CA ILE A 78 8.62 22.23 -24.87
C ILE A 78 7.19 22.42 -24.40
N PHE A 79 6.24 22.65 -25.31
CA PHE A 79 4.85 22.99 -24.99
C PHE A 79 4.77 24.09 -23.93
N TRP A 80 5.52 25.18 -24.11
CA TRP A 80 5.55 26.33 -23.18
C TRP A 80 6.08 26.05 -21.77
N MET A 81 6.49 24.81 -21.47
CA MET A 81 7.01 24.39 -20.17
C MET A 81 8.54 24.21 -20.23
N ASN A 82 9.25 24.66 -19.19
CA ASN A 82 10.70 24.50 -19.11
C ASN A 82 11.07 23.02 -19.14
N MET A 83 12.18 22.72 -19.82
CA MET A 83 12.75 21.37 -19.95
C MET A 83 12.89 20.63 -18.60
N GLU A 84 13.17 21.35 -17.51
CA GLU A 84 13.31 20.78 -16.17
C GLU A 84 12.03 20.10 -15.66
N TYR A 85 10.86 20.70 -15.89
CA TYR A 85 9.58 20.14 -15.44
C TYR A 85 9.22 18.86 -16.20
N TRP A 86 9.55 18.81 -17.50
CA TRP A 86 9.45 17.58 -18.28
C TRP A 86 10.36 16.49 -17.72
N GLY A 87 11.55 16.87 -17.25
CA GLY A 87 12.46 15.95 -16.58
C GLY A 87 11.85 15.31 -15.32
N PHE A 88 11.24 16.12 -14.44
CA PHE A 88 10.52 15.62 -13.26
C PHE A 88 9.34 14.72 -13.63
N LEU A 89 8.54 15.12 -14.63
CA LEU A 89 7.38 14.35 -15.10
C LEU A 89 7.80 12.96 -15.60
N LEU A 90 8.83 12.90 -16.46
CA LEU A 90 9.36 11.66 -17.02
C LEU A 90 9.97 10.76 -15.93
N LEU A 91 10.67 11.36 -14.96
CA LEU A 91 11.27 10.62 -13.84
C LEU A 91 10.19 9.96 -12.97
N ILE A 92 9.14 10.69 -12.61
CA ILE A 92 8.02 10.15 -11.80
C ILE A 92 7.33 9.00 -12.54
N LEU A 93 7.05 9.18 -13.85
CA LEU A 93 6.46 8.12 -14.67
C LEU A 93 7.37 6.91 -14.72
N GLY A 94 8.67 7.10 -14.97
CA GLY A 94 9.65 6.02 -15.03
C GLY A 94 9.73 5.20 -13.73
N ILE A 95 9.74 5.86 -12.57
CA ILE A 95 9.73 5.20 -11.25
C ILE A 95 8.42 4.42 -11.03
N THR A 96 7.30 4.99 -11.45
CA THR A 96 5.99 4.31 -11.35
C THR A 96 5.98 3.02 -12.15
N PHE A 97 6.45 3.05 -13.40
CA PHE A 97 6.58 1.83 -14.22
C PHE A 97 7.58 0.83 -13.63
N PHE A 98 8.69 1.31 -13.08
CA PHE A 98 9.71 0.46 -12.45
C PHE A 98 9.16 -0.32 -11.24
N THR A 99 8.17 0.23 -10.54
CA THR A 99 7.66 -0.34 -9.28
C THR A 99 6.41 -1.20 -9.43
N GLN A 100 5.83 -1.34 -10.62
CA GLN A 100 4.56 -2.05 -10.83
C GLN A 100 4.57 -3.48 -10.28
N GLU A 101 5.65 -4.23 -10.50
CA GLU A 101 5.80 -5.61 -10.00
C GLU A 101 5.80 -5.69 -8.47
N ALA A 102 6.43 -4.70 -7.81
CA ALA A 102 6.48 -4.64 -6.36
C ALA A 102 5.10 -4.30 -5.77
N VAL A 103 4.39 -3.33 -6.36
CA VAL A 103 3.07 -2.89 -5.88
C VAL A 103 2.05 -4.01 -5.96
N PHE A 104 2.06 -4.80 -7.04
CA PHE A 104 1.18 -5.96 -7.17
C PHE A 104 1.44 -7.01 -6.08
N THR A 105 2.72 -7.30 -5.83
CA THR A 105 3.14 -8.30 -4.83
C THR A 105 2.76 -7.87 -3.41
N TRP A 106 2.98 -6.60 -3.06
CA TRP A 106 2.57 -6.03 -1.77
C TRP A 106 1.05 -6.01 -1.59
N SER A 107 0.30 -5.78 -2.66
CA SER A 107 -1.17 -5.80 -2.62
C SER A 107 -1.72 -7.20 -2.35
N ILE A 108 -1.16 -8.23 -2.99
CA ILE A 108 -1.54 -9.64 -2.77
C ILE A 108 -1.15 -10.07 -1.35
N GLY A 109 0.09 -9.80 -0.92
CA GLY A 109 0.56 -10.13 0.41
C GLY A 109 -0.24 -9.44 1.52
N GLY A 110 -0.53 -8.15 1.34
CA GLY A 110 -1.39 -7.38 2.24
C GLY A 110 -2.82 -7.94 2.31
N GLY A 111 -3.40 -8.31 1.18
CA GLY A 111 -4.73 -8.95 1.12
C GLY A 111 -4.78 -10.28 1.86
N VAL A 112 -3.79 -11.16 1.66
CA VAL A 112 -3.70 -12.46 2.36
C VAL A 112 -3.55 -12.26 3.87
N LEU A 113 -2.70 -11.33 4.30
CA LEU A 113 -2.47 -11.03 5.71
C LEU A 113 -3.73 -10.44 6.37
N LEU A 114 -4.46 -9.58 5.65
CA LEU A 114 -5.72 -9.01 6.11
C LEU A 114 -6.81 -10.10 6.24
N CYS A 115 -6.93 -11.00 5.26
CA CYS A 115 -7.80 -12.18 5.33
C CYS A 115 -7.44 -13.07 6.53
N TYR A 116 -6.15 -13.31 6.78
CA TYR A 116 -5.68 -14.09 7.93
C TYR A 116 -6.06 -13.42 9.27
N ILE A 117 -5.90 -12.10 9.38
CA ILE A 117 -6.30 -11.33 10.57
C ILE A 117 -7.80 -11.47 10.79
N ILE A 118 -8.64 -11.24 9.77
CA ILE A 118 -10.10 -11.35 9.88
C ILE A 118 -10.49 -12.77 10.31
N TYR A 119 -9.90 -13.80 9.71
CA TYR A 119 -10.13 -15.19 10.08
C TYR A 119 -9.79 -15.44 11.56
N ARG A 120 -8.65 -14.95 12.04
CA ARG A 120 -8.22 -15.09 13.44
C ARG A 120 -9.18 -14.39 14.40
N PHE A 121 -9.67 -13.20 14.07
CA PHE A 121 -10.65 -12.47 14.88
C PHE A 121 -11.99 -13.20 14.94
N LYS A 122 -12.50 -13.68 13.80
CA LYS A 122 -13.75 -14.44 13.75
C LYS A 122 -13.67 -15.72 14.58
N LYS A 123 -12.59 -16.49 14.42
CA LYS A 123 -12.35 -17.73 15.18
C LYS A 123 -12.24 -17.48 16.69
N LYS A 124 -11.58 -16.39 17.09
CA LYS A 124 -11.49 -15.99 18.50
C LYS A 124 -12.86 -15.66 19.08
N LYS A 125 -13.69 -14.93 18.32
CA LYS A 125 -15.06 -14.60 18.74
C LYS A 125 -15.94 -15.85 18.90
N GLU A 126 -15.90 -16.77 17.93
CA GLU A 126 -16.64 -18.04 17.99
C GLU A 126 -16.25 -18.87 19.23
N MET A 127 -14.96 -18.93 19.56
CA MET A 127 -14.48 -19.65 20.75
C MET A 127 -14.98 -19.02 22.06
N LEU A 128 -15.08 -17.70 22.12
CA LEU A 128 -15.61 -16.99 23.29
C LEU A 128 -17.10 -17.24 23.47
N LEU A 129 -17.88 -17.15 22.39
CA LEU A 129 -19.32 -17.44 22.40
C LEU A 129 -19.58 -18.90 22.82
N PHE A 130 -18.81 -19.85 22.28
CA PHE A 130 -18.93 -21.25 22.66
C PHE A 130 -18.60 -21.49 24.15
N LYS A 131 -17.58 -20.80 24.69
CA LYS A 131 -17.21 -20.93 26.10
C LYS A 131 -18.27 -20.35 27.04
N GLU A 132 -18.89 -19.23 26.65
CA GLU A 132 -19.99 -18.61 27.38
C GLU A 132 -21.23 -19.49 27.37
N GLU A 133 -21.61 -20.04 26.22
CA GLU A 133 -22.73 -20.98 26.10
C GLU A 133 -22.53 -22.22 26.97
N GLN A 134 -21.32 -22.81 26.96
CA GLN A 134 -20.98 -23.95 27.83
C GLN A 134 -21.04 -23.61 29.33
N SER A 135 -20.67 -22.39 29.71
CA SER A 135 -20.79 -21.93 31.11
C SER A 135 -22.25 -21.81 31.53
N ASN A 136 -23.07 -21.17 30.70
CA ASN A 136 -24.49 -20.97 30.97
C ASN A 136 -25.25 -22.30 31.04
N ILE A 137 -24.94 -23.25 30.17
CA ILE A 137 -25.53 -24.61 30.21
C ILE A 137 -25.15 -25.31 31.52
N LYS A 138 -23.88 -25.25 31.94
CA LYS A 138 -23.44 -25.86 33.20
C LYS A 138 -24.12 -25.26 34.42
N GLU A 139 -24.23 -23.93 34.49
CA GLU A 139 -24.94 -23.23 35.58
C GLU A 139 -26.42 -23.59 35.61
N THR A 140 -27.09 -23.62 34.45
CA THR A 140 -28.50 -24.02 34.34
C THR A 140 -28.73 -25.45 34.81
N LEU A 141 -27.83 -26.39 34.44
CA LEU A 141 -27.89 -27.78 34.89
C LEU A 141 -27.64 -27.93 36.39
N LEU A 142 -26.74 -27.13 36.97
CA LEU A 142 -26.49 -27.09 38.41
C LEU A 142 -27.71 -26.57 39.18
N GLN A 143 -28.28 -25.45 38.74
CA GLN A 143 -29.50 -24.88 39.33
C GLN A 143 -30.68 -25.85 39.28
N LYS A 144 -30.81 -26.62 38.19
CA LYS A 144 -31.88 -27.61 38.05
C LYS A 144 -31.70 -28.82 38.97
N LYS A 145 -30.45 -29.24 39.24
CA LYS A 145 -30.13 -30.37 40.13
C LYS A 145 -30.26 -30.04 41.61
N GLU A 146 -30.07 -28.78 42.00
CA GLU A 146 -30.13 -28.35 43.41
C GLU A 146 -31.48 -28.63 44.11
N PRO A 147 -32.66 -28.31 43.53
CA PRO A 147 -33.95 -28.62 44.14
C PRO A 147 -34.28 -30.12 44.11
N GLU A 148 -33.78 -30.87 43.12
CA GLU A 148 -33.95 -32.32 43.04
C GLU A 148 -33.14 -33.03 44.12
N TYR A 149 -31.88 -32.61 44.32
CA TYR A 149 -31.04 -33.07 45.42
C TYR A 149 -31.67 -32.76 46.78
N ARG A 150 -32.13 -31.52 46.99
CA ARG A 150 -32.77 -31.10 48.24
C ARG A 150 -34.03 -31.91 48.55
N ARG A 151 -34.85 -32.21 47.53
CA ARG A 151 -36.06 -33.04 47.66
C ARG A 151 -35.71 -34.48 48.02
N ASN A 152 -34.76 -35.09 47.32
CA ASN A 152 -34.35 -36.47 47.59
C ASN A 152 -33.77 -36.62 49.01
N TYR A 153 -32.98 -35.65 49.46
CA TYR A 153 -32.41 -35.64 50.81
C TYR A 153 -33.50 -35.51 51.89
N SER A 154 -34.49 -34.63 51.70
CA SER A 154 -35.62 -34.52 52.63
C SER A 154 -36.46 -35.80 52.71
N THR A 155 -36.68 -36.48 51.59
CA THR A 155 -37.43 -37.74 51.55
C THR A 155 -36.65 -38.90 52.19
N GLU A 156 -35.33 -38.93 52.06
CA GLU A 156 -34.50 -39.91 52.76
C GLU A 156 -34.46 -39.65 54.27
N GLU A 157 -34.32 -38.41 54.73
CA GLU A 157 -34.38 -38.08 56.16
C GLU A 157 -35.73 -38.43 56.79
N GLU A 158 -36.84 -38.18 56.09
CA GLU A 158 -38.18 -38.51 56.57
C GLU A 158 -38.36 -40.03 56.71
N LYS A 159 -37.91 -40.81 55.72
CA LYS A 159 -37.90 -42.29 55.81
C LYS A 159 -37.01 -42.83 56.93
N VAL A 160 -35.89 -42.18 57.23
CA VAL A 160 -35.01 -42.58 58.34
C VAL A 160 -35.63 -42.28 59.71
N LYS A 161 -36.45 -41.23 59.82
CA LYS A 161 -37.17 -40.91 61.08
C LYS A 161 -38.36 -41.83 61.34
N GLU A 162 -39.03 -42.31 60.29
CA GLU A 162 -40.21 -43.19 60.40
C GLU A 162 -39.87 -44.64 60.76
N ASP A 163 -38.63 -45.09 60.55
CA ASP A 163 -38.19 -46.46 60.88
C ASP A 163 -37.12 -46.49 61.99
N PRO A 164 -37.50 -46.32 63.27
CA PRO A 164 -36.58 -46.40 64.40
C PRO A 164 -36.01 -47.81 64.62
N SER A 165 -36.57 -48.84 63.97
CA SER A 165 -36.12 -50.24 64.13
C SER A 165 -34.79 -50.52 63.42
N ARG A 166 -34.42 -49.69 62.44
CA ARG A 166 -33.16 -49.80 61.68
C ARG A 166 -31.89 -49.54 62.53
N PHE A 167 -32.03 -48.90 63.68
CA PHE A 167 -30.91 -48.55 64.58
C PHE A 167 -30.78 -49.47 65.80
N MET A 168 -31.60 -50.51 65.94
CA MET A 168 -31.40 -51.50 66.99
C MET A 168 -30.35 -52.55 66.59
N PRO A 169 -29.30 -52.79 67.40
CA PRO A 169 -28.39 -53.89 67.18
C PRO A 169 -29.13 -55.22 67.34
N LYS A 170 -28.91 -56.14 66.40
CA LYS A 170 -29.46 -57.50 66.42
C LYS A 170 -28.86 -58.35 67.52
#